data_AF-A0A7J7TGA3-F1
#
_entry.id   AF-A0A7J7TGA3-F1
#
_cell.length_a   1.000
_cell.length_b   1.000
_cell.length_c   1.000
_cell.angle_alpha   90.00
_cell.angle_beta   90.00
_cell.angle_gamma   90.00
#
_symmetry.space_group_name_H-M   'P 1'
#
loop_
_entity.id
_entity.type
_entity.pdbx_description
1 polymer ?
#
loop_
_entity_poly.entity_id
_entity_poly.type
_entity_poly.pdbx_seq_one_letter_code
_entity_poly.pdbx_strand_id
1 'polypeptide(L)'
;MAEPSGSRHRSLYKLGSPPWKEAFRQGCLERMRNSRERLLNKYRQAGGNKPGRAQNTFLVQEVMEEEWHALQSMEGCPEALAQLEELVDLAVLEEVQQELIDQGTT
;
A
#
# COMPACT_ATOMS: atom_id res chain seq x y z
N MET A 1 -62.88 -15.14 5.02
CA MET A 1 -61.69 -14.29 4.76
C MET A 1 -61.62 -13.28 5.89
N ALA A 2 -60.78 -13.54 6.90
CA ALA A 2 -60.64 -12.66 8.06
C ALA A 2 -59.55 -11.62 7.75
N GLU A 3 -59.95 -10.36 7.59
CA GLU A 3 -59.05 -9.22 7.49
C GLU A 3 -58.13 -9.16 8.73
N PRO A 4 -56.82 -8.92 8.57
CA PRO A 4 -55.92 -8.83 9.70
C PRO A 4 -56.22 -7.53 10.47
N SER A 5 -56.96 -7.65 11.57
CA SER A 5 -57.36 -6.57 12.47
C SER A 5 -56.20 -6.01 13.31
N GLY A 6 -54.98 -6.01 12.77
CA GLY A 6 -53.74 -5.54 13.42
C GLY A 6 -53.18 -4.22 12.87
N SER A 7 -53.88 -3.53 11.96
CA SER A 7 -53.29 -2.44 11.17
C SER A 7 -53.70 -1.03 11.62
N ARG A 8 -54.95 -0.80 12.03
CA ARG A 8 -55.47 0.56 12.25
C ARG A 8 -54.95 1.26 13.50
N HIS A 9 -54.72 0.51 14.59
CA HIS A 9 -54.22 1.10 15.84
C HIS A 9 -52.71 1.31 15.80
N ARG A 10 -51.96 0.42 15.12
CA ARG A 10 -50.50 0.55 14.97
C ARG A 10 -50.09 1.75 14.12
N SER A 11 -50.84 2.07 13.07
CA SER A 11 -50.55 3.22 12.20
C SER A 11 -50.70 4.58 12.90
N LEU A 12 -51.58 4.68 13.90
CA LEU A 12 -51.79 5.91 14.69
C LEU A 12 -50.60 6.25 15.61
N TYR A 13 -49.87 5.24 16.09
CA TYR A 13 -48.77 5.44 17.06
C TYR A 13 -47.38 5.08 16.51
N LYS A 14 -47.29 4.42 15.35
CA LYS A 14 -46.02 4.13 14.66
C LYS A 14 -45.76 5.07 13.47
N LEU A 15 -46.04 6.36 13.64
CA LEU A 15 -45.57 7.40 12.70
C LEU A 15 -44.05 7.55 12.81
N GLY A 16 -43.33 6.70 12.08
CA GLY A 16 -41.89 6.84 11.85
C GLY A 16 -41.03 6.93 13.10
N SER A 17 -39.73 7.15 12.88
CA SER A 17 -38.87 7.59 13.99
C SER A 17 -39.09 9.09 14.19
N PRO A 18 -39.23 9.56 15.44
CA PRO A 18 -39.34 10.99 15.71
C PRO A 18 -38.18 11.77 15.06
N PRO A 19 -38.39 13.02 14.59
CA PRO A 19 -37.36 13.80 13.90
C PRO A 19 -36.04 13.92 14.68
N TRP A 20 -36.11 13.98 16.00
CA TRP A 20 -34.93 14.03 16.87
C TRP A 20 -34.08 12.75 16.83
N LYS A 21 -34.68 11.59 16.55
CA LYS A 21 -33.95 10.30 16.53
C LYS A 21 -32.97 10.26 15.37
N GLU A 22 -33.37 10.78 14.21
CA GLU A 22 -32.47 10.84 13.07
C GLU A 22 -31.38 11.89 13.29
N ALA A 23 -31.73 13.08 13.78
CA ALA A 23 -30.75 14.09 14.16
C ALA A 23 -29.72 13.56 15.19
N PHE A 24 -30.17 12.79 16.18
CA PHE A 24 -29.30 12.15 17.16
C PHE A 24 -28.36 11.11 16.54
N ARG A 25 -28.88 10.27 15.63
CA ARG A 25 -28.06 9.28 14.89
C ARG A 25 -27.00 9.97 14.05
N GLN A 26 -27.37 11.02 13.32
CA GLN A 26 -26.43 11.80 12.52
C GLN A 26 -25.34 12.42 13.39
N GLY A 27 -25.70 13.02 14.53
CA GLY A 27 -24.72 13.58 15.47
C GLY A 27 -23.76 12.52 16.04
N CYS A 28 -24.20 11.27 16.23
CA CYS A 28 -23.33 10.18 16.66
C CYS A 28 -22.33 9.77 15.56
N LEU A 29 -22.81 9.61 14.33
CA LEU A 29 -21.96 9.29 13.16
C LEU A 29 -20.92 10.39 12.92
N GLU A 30 -21.32 11.65 13.02
CA GLU A 30 -20.41 12.77 12.84
C GLU A 30 -19.32 12.81 13.92
N ARG A 31 -19.68 12.58 15.20
CA ARG A 31 -18.69 12.44 16.29
C ARG A 31 -17.70 11.30 16.00
N MET A 32 -18.18 10.15 15.52
CA MET A 32 -17.34 9.01 15.18
C MET A 32 -16.39 9.36 14.02
N ARG A 33 -16.89 9.96 12.94
CA ARG A 33 -16.10 10.40 11.78
C ARG A 33 -15.01 11.38 12.20
N ASN A 34 -15.37 12.40 12.98
CA ASN A 34 -14.44 13.44 13.42
C ASN A 34 -13.38 12.87 14.39
N SER A 35 -13.75 11.91 15.25
CA SER A 35 -12.81 11.20 16.12
C SER A 35 -11.80 10.40 15.29
N ARG A 36 -12.29 9.63 14.31
CA ARG A 36 -11.44 8.85 13.39
C ARG A 36 -10.49 9.77 12.60
N GLU A 37 -11.01 10.87 12.06
CA GLU A 37 -10.21 11.85 11.32
C GLU A 37 -9.11 12.46 12.18
N ARG A 38 -9.42 12.90 13.41
CA ARG A 38 -8.44 13.41 14.37
C ARG A 38 -7.35 12.40 14.67
N LEU A 39 -7.71 11.13 14.86
CA LEU A 39 -6.74 10.06 15.11
C LEU A 39 -5.80 9.87 13.91
N LEU A 40 -6.35 9.75 12.71
CA LEU A 40 -5.56 9.59 11.48
C LEU A 40 -4.70 10.81 11.19
N ASN A 41 -5.20 12.02 11.44
CA ASN A 41 -4.42 13.24 11.31
C ASN A 41 -3.25 13.25 12.30
N LYS A 42 -3.39 12.73 13.52
CA LYS A 42 -2.25 12.60 14.45
C LYS A 42 -1.18 11.65 13.89
N TYR A 43 -1.56 10.50 13.34
CA TYR A 43 -0.60 9.57 12.74
C TYR A 43 0.07 10.15 11.49
N ARG A 44 -0.69 10.78 10.60
CA ARG A 44 -0.15 11.46 9.41
C ARG A 44 0.81 12.59 9.79
N GLN A 45 0.48 13.37 10.82
CA GLN A 45 1.32 14.46 11.29
C GLN A 45 2.52 13.99 12.12
N ALA A 46 2.42 12.86 12.82
CA ALA A 46 3.53 12.28 13.58
C ALA A 46 4.72 11.92 12.67
N GLY A 47 4.46 11.52 11.43
CA GLY A 47 5.48 11.33 10.39
C GLY A 47 5.71 12.54 9.48
N GLY A 48 4.94 13.62 9.63
CA GLY A 48 4.74 14.69 8.64
C GLY A 48 5.21 16.09 9.04
N ASN A 49 5.01 16.47 10.31
CA ASN A 49 4.98 17.87 10.76
C ASN A 49 6.07 18.24 11.79
N LYS A 50 7.05 17.37 12.03
CA LYS A 50 8.24 17.76 12.79
C LYS A 50 9.24 18.45 11.86
N PRO A 51 9.92 19.53 12.28
CA PRO A 51 10.98 20.18 11.49
C PRO A 51 12.16 19.25 11.15
N GLY A 52 12.19 18.03 11.72
CA GLY A 52 13.10 16.95 11.35
C GLY A 52 12.61 16.03 10.23
N ARG A 53 11.38 16.15 9.69
CA ARG A 53 10.97 15.33 8.53
C ARG A 53 11.70 15.76 7.27
N ALA A 54 11.84 17.07 7.02
CA ALA A 54 12.70 17.55 5.93
C ALA A 54 14.08 16.88 6.08
N GLN A 55 14.67 16.91 7.28
CA GLN A 55 15.94 16.24 7.55
C GLN A 55 15.89 14.72 7.37
N ASN A 56 14.81 14.03 7.76
CA ASN A 56 14.69 12.56 7.65
C ASN A 56 14.37 12.09 6.22
N THR A 57 13.55 12.81 5.44
CA THR A 57 13.34 12.51 4.02
C THR A 57 14.58 12.88 3.21
N PHE A 58 15.29 13.95 3.58
CA PHE A 58 16.60 14.25 3.00
C PHE A 58 17.63 13.17 3.37
N LEU A 59 17.68 12.68 4.62
CA LEU A 59 18.59 11.61 5.02
C LEU A 59 18.38 10.32 4.22
N VAL A 60 17.13 9.91 4.00
CA VAL A 60 16.86 8.71 3.18
C VAL A 60 17.27 8.93 1.73
N GLN A 61 16.99 10.11 1.17
CA GLN A 61 17.38 10.43 -0.20
C GLN A 61 18.90 10.56 -0.36
N GLU A 62 19.57 11.22 0.58
CA GLU A 62 21.03 11.39 0.64
C GLU A 62 21.74 10.04 0.75
N VAL A 63 21.32 9.18 1.69
CA VAL A 63 21.87 7.82 1.82
C VAL A 63 21.63 7.00 0.56
N MET A 64 20.45 7.13 -0.06
CA MET A 64 20.16 6.40 -1.30
C MET A 64 21.05 6.86 -2.46
N GLU A 65 21.25 8.17 -2.62
CA GLU A 65 22.12 8.72 -3.67
C GLU A 65 23.60 8.38 -3.40
N GLU A 66 24.06 8.44 -2.15
CA GLU A 66 25.44 8.07 -1.78
C GLU A 66 25.74 6.59 -2.07
N GLU A 67 24.86 5.69 -1.63
CA GLU A 67 25.02 4.26 -1.89
C GLU A 67 24.86 3.93 -3.39
N TRP A 68 23.97 4.61 -4.10
CA TRP A 68 23.81 4.47 -5.54
C TRP A 68 25.07 4.92 -6.30
N HIS A 69 25.67 6.05 -5.90
CA HIS A 69 26.92 6.53 -6.47
C HIS A 69 28.11 5.61 -6.14
N ALA A 70 28.16 5.02 -4.95
CA ALA A 70 29.19 4.04 -4.59
C ALA A 70 29.11 2.78 -5.47
N LEU A 71 27.89 2.29 -5.73
CA LEU A 71 27.65 1.17 -6.64
C LEU A 71 28.07 1.51 -8.08
N GLN A 72 27.66 2.66 -8.60
CA GLN A 72 28.07 3.11 -9.94
C GLN A 72 29.59 3.33 -10.05
N SER A 73 30.23 3.83 -9.00
CA SER A 73 31.68 4.00 -8.97
C SER A 73 32.43 2.67 -8.98
N MET A 74 31.83 1.61 -8.42
CA MET A 74 32.36 0.25 -8.47
C MET A 74 32.11 -0.38 -9.85
N GLU A 75 31.03 0.00 -10.52
CA GLU A 75 30.73 -0.29 -11.93
C GLU A 75 31.56 0.54 -12.93
N GLY A 76 32.43 1.44 -12.46
CA GLY A 76 33.30 2.30 -13.26
C GLY A 76 34.36 1.60 -14.12
N CYS A 77 34.42 0.26 -14.11
CA CYS A 77 35.10 -0.56 -15.12
C CYS A 77 34.07 -1.31 -15.98
N PRO A 78 33.27 -0.60 -16.81
CA PRO A 78 32.17 -1.19 -17.56
C PRO A 78 32.64 -2.30 -18.51
N GLU A 79 33.85 -2.18 -19.06
CA GLU A 79 34.38 -3.19 -19.99
C GLU A 79 34.69 -4.53 -19.29
N ALA A 80 35.27 -4.50 -18.08
CA ALA A 80 35.67 -5.72 -17.38
C ALA A 80 34.46 -6.44 -16.77
N LEU A 81 33.45 -5.69 -16.33
CA LEU A 81 32.19 -6.24 -15.84
C LEU A 81 31.33 -6.76 -17.00
N ALA A 82 31.26 -6.05 -18.12
CA ALA A 82 30.58 -6.54 -19.32
C ALA A 82 31.23 -7.81 -19.87
N GLN A 83 32.57 -7.88 -19.88
CA GLN A 83 33.29 -9.11 -20.25
C GLN A 83 32.99 -10.26 -19.28
N LEU A 84 32.88 -9.98 -17.98
CA LEU A 84 32.55 -11.01 -16.99
C LEU A 84 31.09 -11.48 -17.15
N GLU A 85 30.16 -10.57 -17.39
CA GLU A 85 28.75 -10.87 -17.68
C GLU A 85 28.63 -11.71 -18.97
N GLU A 86 29.34 -11.34 -20.03
CA GLU A 86 29.40 -12.09 -21.29
C GLU A 86 29.97 -13.51 -21.09
N LEU A 87 31.00 -13.67 -20.25
CA LEU A 87 31.55 -14.99 -19.91
C LEU A 87 30.55 -15.85 -19.13
N VAL A 88 29.76 -15.24 -18.22
CA VAL A 88 28.71 -15.94 -17.47
C VAL A 88 27.58 -16.38 -18.42
N ASP A 89 27.13 -15.49 -19.29
CA ASP A 89 26.09 -15.79 -20.28
C ASP A 89 26.53 -16.91 -21.24
N LEU A 90 27.81 -16.91 -21.64
CA LEU A 90 28.36 -17.95 -22.52
C LEU A 90 28.43 -19.31 -21.81
N ALA A 91 28.79 -19.34 -20.52
CA ALA A 91 28.80 -20.58 -19.74
C ALA A 91 27.39 -21.19 -19.59
N VAL A 92 26.37 -20.35 -19.40
CA VAL A 92 24.97 -20.81 -19.35
C VAL A 92 24.53 -21.40 -20.69
N LEU A 93 24.93 -20.79 -21.81
CA LEU A 93 24.64 -21.32 -23.14
C LEU A 93 25.33 -22.67 -23.39
N GLU A 94 26.56 -22.86 -22.93
CA GLU A 94 27.27 -24.15 -23.01
C GLU A 94 26.56 -25.24 -22.18
N GLU A 95 26.09 -24.90 -20.97
CA GLU A 95 25.32 -25.83 -20.13
C GLU A 95 24.04 -26.29 -20.84
N VAL A 96 23.28 -25.36 -21.41
CA VAL A 96 22.06 -25.68 -22.18
C VAL A 96 22.37 -26.53 -23.40
N GLN A 97 23.48 -26.27 -24.11
CA GLN A 97 23.89 -27.10 -25.25
C GLN A 97 24.25 -28.51 -24.82
N GLN A 98 24.97 -28.67 -23.70
CA GLN A 98 25.33 -29.98 -23.17
C GLN A 98 24.08 -30.77 -22.75
N GLU A 99 23.12 -30.13 -22.08
CA GLU A 99 21.84 -30.77 -21.73
C GLU A 99 21.08 -31.26 -22.96
N LEU A 100 21.08 -30.48 -24.06
CA LEU A 100 20.42 -30.87 -25.31
C LEU A 100 21.12 -32.07 -25.98
N ILE A 101 22.45 -32.15 -25.92
CA ILE A 101 23.24 -33.28 -26.43
C ILE A 101 22.95 -34.54 -25.61
N ASP A 102 22.92 -34.40 -24.29
CA ASP A 102 22.67 -35.52 -23.37
C ASP A 102 21.23 -36.05 -23.51
N GLN A 103 20.26 -35.19 -23.86
CA GLN A 103 18.88 -35.58 -24.19
C GLN A 103 18.75 -36.24 -25.57
N GLY A 104 19.63 -35.94 -26.53
CA GLY A 104 19.59 -36.46 -27.90
C GLY A 104 20.37 -37.76 -28.14
N THR A 105 21.09 -38.26 -27.12
CA THR A 105 21.92 -39.48 -27.20
C THR A 105 21.29 -40.72 -26.54
N THR A 106 19.99 -40.66 -26.25
CA THR A 106 19.13 -41.81 -25.85
C THR A 106 18.00 -42.03 -26.85
#